data_AF-A0A935UNX4-F1
#
_entry.id   AF-A0A935UNX4-F1
#
_cell.length_a   1.000
_cell.length_b   1.000
_cell.length_c   1.000
_cell.angle_alpha   90.00
_cell.angle_beta   90.00
_cell.angle_gamma   90.00
#
_symmetry.space_group_name_H-M   'P 1'
#
loop_
_entity.id
_entity.type
_entity.pdbx_description
1 polymer ?
#
loop_
_entity_poly.entity_id
_entity_poly.type
_entity_poly.pdbx_seq_one_letter_code
_entity_poly.pdbx_strand_id
1 'polypeptide(L)'
;MAELLDVATRGADRVVIRSDDHPAYPRAMAHLSCGVEHRITPGKEHRDQHNSLWEVNLLDLLIRHSTAAHKRETIAWSKRRQASAEKLAVLQVWRNNIKRRWENGEAETPAMLRGAADRILTVRDVLGERLFRTRIDLPESWSRYYEGGVETAALKVNRRHELKYAF
;
A
#
# COMPACT_ATOMS: atom_id res chain seq x y z
N MET A 1 10.02 -0.78 8.20
CA MET A 1 9.92 0.70 8.17
C MET A 1 11.18 1.29 7.57
N ALA A 2 12.37 0.96 8.08
CA ALA A 2 13.65 1.40 7.53
C ALA A 2 13.78 1.18 6.01
N GLU A 3 13.57 -0.05 5.55
CA GLU A 3 13.61 -0.39 4.11
C GLU A 3 12.66 0.45 3.24
N LEU A 4 11.46 0.77 3.75
CA LEU A 4 10.51 1.63 3.02
C LEU A 4 11.06 3.05 2.88
N LEU A 5 11.62 3.59 3.96
CA LEU A 5 12.19 4.93 3.95
C LEU A 5 13.43 4.97 3.04
N ASP A 6 14.27 3.94 3.00
CA ASP A 6 15.41 3.87 2.08
C ASP A 6 14.99 3.92 0.62
N VAL A 7 13.89 3.24 0.27
CA VAL A 7 13.35 3.27 -1.10
C VAL A 7 12.72 4.63 -1.39
N ALA A 8 11.91 5.16 -0.47
CA ALA A 8 11.16 6.40 -0.68
C ALA A 8 12.04 7.66 -0.67
N THR A 9 13.18 7.63 0.01
CA THR A 9 14.09 8.77 0.15
C THR A 9 15.33 8.66 -0.74
N ARG A 10 15.42 7.60 -1.57
CA ARG A 10 16.57 7.35 -2.44
C ARG A 10 16.83 8.53 -3.37
N GLY A 11 18.05 9.07 -3.31
CA GLY A 11 18.49 10.17 -4.17
C GLY A 11 17.94 11.55 -3.77
N ALA A 12 17.25 11.66 -2.64
CA ALA A 12 16.84 12.95 -2.09
C ALA A 12 17.93 13.50 -1.15
N ASP A 13 18.26 14.79 -1.27
CA ASP A 13 19.16 15.46 -0.32
C ASP A 13 18.45 15.83 0.98
N ARG A 14 17.13 16.10 0.90
CA ARG A 14 16.29 16.45 2.04
C ARG A 14 14.87 15.92 1.85
N VAL A 15 14.27 15.45 2.94
CA VAL A 15 12.89 14.93 2.97
C VAL A 15 12.12 15.48 4.16
N VAL A 16 10.81 15.65 3.97
CA VAL A 16 9.87 15.96 5.06
C VAL A 16 9.08 14.71 5.39
N ILE A 17 9.21 14.21 6.61
CA ILE A 17 8.47 13.03 7.09
C ILE A 17 7.41 13.52 8.07
N ARG A 18 6.14 13.22 7.78
CA ARG A 18 5.01 13.46 8.69
C ARG A 18 4.63 12.15 9.36
N SER A 19 4.54 12.14 10.69
CA SER A 19 4.11 10.94 11.43
C SER A 19 3.35 11.30 12.70
N ASP A 20 2.76 10.29 13.34
CA ASP A 20 2.33 10.39 14.74
C ASP A 20 3.54 10.33 15.70
N ASP A 21 3.28 10.36 17.01
CA ASP A 21 4.27 10.37 18.08
C ASP A 21 4.86 8.99 18.45
N HIS A 22 4.71 7.97 17.60
CA HIS A 22 5.19 6.62 17.89
C HIS A 22 6.74 6.55 17.99
N PRO A 23 7.29 5.95 19.07
CA PRO A 23 8.74 5.89 19.34
C PRO A 23 9.54 4.97 18.39
N ALA A 24 8.90 4.44 17.34
CA ALA A 24 9.56 3.60 16.35
C ALA A 24 10.11 4.44 15.19
N TYR A 25 9.48 5.58 14.89
CA TYR A 25 9.88 6.39 13.74
C TYR A 25 11.28 6.99 13.90
N PRO A 26 11.66 7.62 15.04
CA PRO A 26 13.01 8.18 15.16
C PRO A 26 14.11 7.15 14.91
N ARG A 27 13.92 5.93 15.44
CA ARG A 27 14.83 4.79 15.21
C ARG A 27 14.91 4.38 13.74
N ALA A 28 13.78 4.43 13.03
CA ALA A 28 13.72 4.13 11.60
C ALA A 28 14.19 5.28 10.71
N MET A 29 14.36 6.50 11.21
CA MET A 29 14.89 7.64 10.45
C MET A 29 16.39 7.85 10.67
N ALA A 30 16.94 7.31 11.76
CA ALA A 30 18.32 7.52 12.17
C ALA A 30 19.36 7.04 11.14
N HIS A 31 19.02 6.09 10.28
CA HIS A 31 19.94 5.54 9.28
C HIS A 31 19.81 6.19 7.89
N LEU A 32 18.92 7.18 7.71
CA LEU A 32 18.73 7.87 6.44
C LEU A 32 19.92 8.78 6.15
N SER A 33 20.46 8.71 4.92
CA SER A 33 21.61 9.51 4.48
C SER A 33 21.25 10.95 4.08
N CYS A 34 19.96 11.30 4.07
CA CYS A 34 19.45 12.60 3.68
C CYS A 34 19.05 13.45 4.88
N GLY A 35 18.95 14.77 4.69
CA GLY A 35 18.42 15.66 5.72
C GLY A 35 16.95 15.37 6.00
N VAL A 36 16.61 15.00 7.24
CA VAL A 36 15.22 14.69 7.62
C VAL A 36 14.62 15.85 8.41
N GLU A 37 13.55 16.43 7.89
CA GLU A 37 12.64 17.27 8.66
C GLU A 37 11.46 16.43 9.14
N HIS A 38 11.47 16.07 10.43
CA HIS A 38 10.42 15.27 11.02
C HIS A 38 9.34 16.16 11.64
N ARG A 39 8.12 16.10 11.08
CA ARG A 39 6.94 16.82 11.58
C ARG A 39 5.99 15.84 12.28
N ILE A 40 5.82 16.02 13.58
CA ILE A 40 5.00 15.14 14.42
C ILE A 40 3.61 15.75 14.58
N THR A 41 2.59 14.95 14.31
CA THR A 41 1.20 15.25 14.68
C THR A 41 0.89 14.52 15.99
N PRO A 42 0.55 15.21 17.09
CA PRO A 42 0.19 14.56 18.34
C PRO A 42 -0.92 13.52 18.16
N GLY A 43 -0.79 12.35 18.78
CA GLY A 43 -1.80 11.29 18.65
C GLY A 43 -3.19 11.66 19.19
N LYS A 44 -3.27 12.69 20.04
CA LYS A 44 -4.51 13.26 20.60
C LYS A 44 -5.17 14.29 19.69
N GLU A 45 -4.50 14.74 18.63
CA GLU A 45 -5.05 15.72 17.71
C GLU A 45 -6.29 15.14 17.01
N HIS A 46 -7.27 16.00 16.78
CA HIS A 46 -8.51 15.59 16.13
C HIS A 46 -8.21 15.10 14.70
N ARG A 47 -8.76 13.93 14.35
CA ARG A 47 -8.53 13.29 13.05
C ARG A 47 -9.61 13.74 12.06
N ASP A 48 -9.41 14.91 11.48
CA ASP A 48 -10.23 15.42 10.39
C ASP A 48 -9.37 15.83 9.18
N GLN A 49 -10.00 16.47 8.21
CA GLN A 49 -9.36 16.94 6.98
C GLN A 49 -8.28 18.02 7.17
N HIS A 50 -8.22 18.67 8.33
CA HIS A 50 -7.19 19.67 8.66
C HIS A 50 -5.99 19.03 9.36
N ASN A 51 -6.10 17.77 9.76
CA ASN A 51 -5.00 17.01 10.35
C ASN A 51 -3.90 16.78 9.30
N SER A 52 -2.63 16.98 9.68
CA SER A 52 -1.51 16.85 8.72
C SER A 52 -1.26 15.42 8.22
N LEU A 53 -1.90 14.42 8.84
CA LEU A 53 -1.90 13.01 8.47
C LEU A 53 -3.23 12.56 7.86
N TRP A 54 -4.12 13.48 7.49
CA TRP A 54 -5.45 13.19 6.96
C TRP A 54 -5.43 12.10 5.88
N GLU A 55 -4.55 12.21 4.88
CA GLU A 55 -4.51 11.30 3.74
C GLU A 55 -4.16 9.87 4.16
N VAL A 56 -3.22 9.72 5.09
CA VAL A 56 -2.81 8.40 5.62
C VAL A 56 -3.90 7.82 6.53
N ASN A 57 -4.52 8.65 7.37
CA ASN A 57 -5.64 8.24 8.22
C ASN A 57 -6.85 7.79 7.38
N LEU A 58 -7.15 8.52 6.31
CA LEU A 58 -8.21 8.16 5.37
C LEU A 58 -7.87 6.85 4.64
N LEU A 59 -6.63 6.68 4.19
CA LEU A 59 -6.20 5.44 3.55
C LEU A 59 -6.31 4.24 4.50
N ASP A 60 -5.87 4.37 5.76
CA ASP A 60 -6.01 3.33 6.78
C ASP A 60 -7.48 3.00 7.08
N LEU A 61 -8.35 4.02 7.13
CA LEU A 61 -9.79 3.82 7.23
C LEU A 61 -10.34 3.02 6.03
N LEU A 62 -9.95 3.39 4.81
CA LEU A 62 -10.40 2.72 3.58
C LEU A 62 -9.90 1.28 3.50
N ILE A 63 -8.62 1.02 3.83
CA ILE A 63 -8.06 -0.33 3.91
C ILE A 63 -8.91 -1.16 4.86
N ARG A 64 -9.11 -0.66 6.08
CA ARG A 64 -9.88 -1.39 7.10
C ARG A 64 -11.35 -1.49 6.76
N HIS A 65 -11.96 -0.61 5.96
CA HIS A 65 -13.38 -0.70 5.63
C HIS A 65 -13.63 -1.60 4.42
N SER A 66 -12.83 -1.45 3.37
CA SER A 66 -13.01 -2.08 2.06
C SER A 66 -12.32 -3.44 1.93
N THR A 67 -11.37 -3.78 2.81
CA THR A 67 -10.64 -5.05 2.72
C THR A 67 -10.80 -5.87 4.01
N ALA A 68 -11.62 -6.92 3.97
CA ALA A 68 -11.78 -7.83 5.11
C ALA A 68 -10.47 -8.52 5.51
N ALA A 69 -9.55 -8.67 4.55
CA ALA A 69 -8.21 -9.19 4.75
C ALA A 69 -7.33 -8.38 5.72
N HIS A 70 -7.70 -7.14 6.00
CA HIS A 70 -7.00 -6.22 6.91
C HIS A 70 -7.84 -5.83 8.14
N LYS A 71 -9.05 -6.41 8.29
CA LYS A 71 -9.86 -6.31 9.52
C LYS A 71 -9.41 -7.40 10.50
N ARG A 72 -9.70 -7.23 11.80
CA ARG A 72 -9.49 -8.23 12.89
C ARG A 72 -9.54 -9.68 12.41
N GLU A 73 -8.75 -10.56 13.04
CA GLU A 73 -8.64 -11.99 12.75
C GLU A 73 -10.01 -12.67 12.56
N THR A 74 -10.47 -12.70 11.32
CA THR A 74 -11.63 -13.42 10.83
C THR A 74 -11.13 -14.46 9.84
N ILE A 75 -12.00 -15.32 9.33
CA ILE A 75 -11.62 -16.30 8.29
C ILE A 75 -11.03 -15.64 7.03
N ALA A 76 -11.35 -14.36 6.77
CA ALA A 76 -10.86 -13.61 5.62
C ALA A 76 -9.50 -12.93 5.85
N TRP A 77 -8.96 -12.95 7.07
CA TRP A 77 -7.71 -12.29 7.44
C TRP A 77 -6.50 -12.87 6.69
N SER A 78 -5.63 -12.00 6.20
CA SER A 78 -4.39 -12.41 5.56
C SER A 78 -3.34 -12.80 6.60
N LYS A 79 -3.13 -14.10 6.77
CA LYS A 79 -2.11 -14.65 7.69
C LYS A 79 -0.67 -14.37 7.22
N ARG A 80 -0.48 -14.24 5.91
CA ARG A 80 0.82 -13.99 5.26
C ARG A 80 0.97 -12.51 4.94
N ARG A 81 2.14 -11.93 5.21
CA ARG A 81 2.45 -10.55 4.82
C ARG A 81 2.31 -10.33 3.31
N GLN A 82 2.72 -11.30 2.49
CA GLN A 82 2.57 -11.16 1.03
C GLN A 82 1.11 -11.12 0.58
N ALA A 83 0.24 -11.96 1.16
CA ALA A 83 -1.19 -11.98 0.82
C ALA A 83 -1.87 -10.68 1.23
N SER A 84 -1.45 -10.09 2.36
CA SER A 84 -1.90 -8.77 2.76
C SER A 84 -1.49 -7.70 1.74
N ALA A 85 -0.25 -7.74 1.23
CA ALA A 85 0.20 -6.83 0.19
C ALA A 85 -0.56 -7.01 -1.14
N GLU A 86 -0.87 -8.24 -1.56
CA GLU A 86 -1.69 -8.53 -2.74
C GLU A 86 -3.09 -7.89 -2.63
N LYS A 87 -3.71 -7.98 -1.45
CA LYS A 87 -5.02 -7.35 -1.22
C LYS A 87 -4.94 -5.82 -1.26
N LEU A 88 -3.84 -5.22 -0.82
CA LEU A 88 -3.59 -3.79 -1.01
C LEU A 88 -3.40 -3.43 -2.48
N ALA A 89 -2.74 -4.26 -3.29
CA ALA A 89 -2.61 -4.02 -4.73
C ALA A 89 -3.99 -4.00 -5.41
N VAL A 90 -4.88 -4.94 -5.07
CA VAL A 90 -6.27 -4.95 -5.55
C VAL A 90 -7.02 -3.69 -5.11
N LEU A 91 -6.85 -3.28 -3.85
CA LEU A 91 -7.45 -2.04 -3.34
C LEU A 91 -6.96 -0.82 -4.11
N GLN A 92 -5.67 -0.73 -4.43
CA GLN A 92 -5.10 0.38 -5.21
C GLN A 92 -5.73 0.46 -6.60
N VAL A 93 -5.83 -0.67 -7.31
CA VAL A 93 -6.47 -0.71 -8.64
C VAL A 93 -7.93 -0.26 -8.55
N TRP A 94 -8.69 -0.84 -7.62
CA TRP A 94 -10.10 -0.50 -7.44
C TRP A 94 -10.29 0.96 -7.02
N ARG A 95 -9.58 1.44 -5.99
CA ARG A 95 -9.76 2.79 -5.43
C ARG A 95 -9.37 3.87 -6.42
N ASN A 96 -8.31 3.65 -7.20
CA ASN A 96 -7.78 4.68 -8.08
C ASN A 96 -8.46 4.69 -9.44
N ASN A 97 -8.91 3.55 -9.98
CA ASN A 97 -9.36 3.47 -11.37
C ASN A 97 -10.85 3.14 -11.56
N ILE A 98 -11.47 2.43 -10.62
CA ILE A 98 -12.87 1.98 -10.74
C ILE A 98 -13.77 2.83 -9.83
N LYS A 99 -13.33 3.06 -8.59
CA LYS A 99 -14.14 3.72 -7.58
C LYS A 99 -14.11 5.22 -7.76
N ARG A 100 -15.29 5.81 -7.94
CA ARG A 100 -15.48 7.27 -7.89
C ARG A 100 -14.86 7.86 -6.62
N ARG A 101 -14.28 9.04 -6.74
CA ARG A 101 -13.71 9.76 -5.59
C ARG A 101 -14.77 10.01 -4.52
N TRP A 102 -15.96 10.43 -4.96
CA TRP A 102 -17.14 10.73 -4.15
C TRP A 102 -18.35 9.95 -4.67
N GLU A 103 -19.13 9.33 -3.78
CA GLU A 103 -20.33 8.56 -4.18
C GLU A 103 -21.34 9.43 -4.95
N ASN A 104 -21.63 10.60 -4.39
CA ASN A 104 -22.62 11.54 -4.90
C ASN A 104 -21.99 12.66 -5.76
N GLY A 105 -20.72 12.51 -6.14
CA GLY A 105 -20.01 13.51 -6.95
C GLY A 105 -20.03 13.17 -8.44
N GLU A 106 -19.20 13.93 -9.18
CA GLU A 106 -18.94 13.69 -10.59
C GLU A 106 -18.33 12.30 -10.84
N ALA A 107 -18.43 11.85 -12.09
CA ALA A 107 -17.89 10.57 -12.53
C ALA A 107 -16.37 10.62 -12.70
N GLU A 108 -15.66 10.85 -11.60
CA GLU A 108 -14.22 11.06 -11.59
C GLU A 108 -13.52 10.16 -10.56
N THR A 109 -12.35 9.63 -10.92
CA THR A 109 -11.52 8.77 -10.07
C THR A 109 -10.20 9.46 -9.72
N PRO A 110 -9.50 9.01 -8.66
CA PRO A 110 -8.17 9.53 -8.34
C PRO A 110 -7.15 9.40 -9.48
N ALA A 111 -7.21 8.33 -10.29
CA ALA A 111 -6.33 8.16 -11.44
C ALA A 111 -6.62 9.21 -12.53
N MET A 112 -7.89 9.57 -12.75
CA MET A 112 -8.27 10.62 -13.70
C MET A 112 -7.73 11.99 -13.27
N LEU A 113 -7.91 12.36 -12.00
CA LEU A 113 -7.35 13.60 -11.45
C LEU A 113 -5.83 13.67 -11.58
N ARG A 114 -5.14 12.52 -11.48
CA ARG A 114 -3.70 12.45 -11.63
C ARG A 114 -3.24 12.52 -13.10
N GLY A 115 -4.15 12.36 -14.05
CA GLY A 115 -3.86 12.20 -15.48
C GLY A 115 -3.35 10.81 -15.87
N ALA A 116 -3.59 9.80 -15.04
CA ALA A 116 -3.17 8.42 -15.27
C ALA A 116 -4.23 7.56 -15.99
N ALA A 117 -5.46 8.08 -16.12
CA ALA A 117 -6.55 7.43 -16.84
C ALA A 117 -7.50 8.49 -17.40
N ASP A 118 -8.04 8.27 -18.60
CA ASP A 118 -8.96 9.23 -19.24
C ASP A 118 -10.44 8.96 -18.92
N ARG A 119 -10.74 7.81 -18.32
CA ARG A 119 -12.09 7.39 -17.96
C ARG A 119 -12.09 6.46 -16.74
N ILE A 120 -13.26 6.29 -16.14
CA ILE A 120 -13.49 5.26 -15.14
C ILE A 120 -13.32 3.87 -15.80
N LEU A 121 -12.52 3.01 -15.16
CA LEU A 121 -12.37 1.62 -15.58
C LEU A 121 -13.49 0.76 -15.01
N THR A 122 -13.87 -0.25 -15.77
CA THR A 122 -14.75 -1.34 -15.34
C THR A 122 -13.92 -2.55 -14.92
N VAL A 123 -14.55 -3.51 -14.24
CA VAL A 123 -13.91 -4.81 -13.95
C VAL A 123 -13.49 -5.52 -15.23
N ARG A 124 -14.26 -5.37 -16.32
CA ARG A 124 -13.92 -5.92 -17.64
C ARG A 124 -12.67 -5.27 -18.21
N ASP A 125 -12.47 -3.96 -18.01
CA ASP A 125 -11.25 -3.29 -18.49
C ASP A 125 -10.02 -3.82 -17.75
N VAL A 126 -10.13 -3.99 -16.42
CA VAL A 126 -9.02 -4.47 -15.59
C VAL A 126 -8.67 -5.93 -15.86
N LEU A 127 -9.68 -6.77 -16.10
CA LEU A 127 -9.51 -8.22 -16.33
C LEU A 127 -9.58 -8.60 -17.81
N GLY A 128 -9.64 -7.62 -18.70
CA GLY A 128 -9.85 -7.83 -20.15
C GLY A 128 -8.64 -8.45 -20.82
N GLU A 129 -7.46 -8.25 -20.24
CA GLU A 129 -6.20 -8.83 -20.69
C GLU A 129 -5.60 -9.70 -19.61
N ARG A 130 -5.10 -10.86 -20.02
CA ARG A 130 -4.34 -11.73 -19.15
C ARG A 130 -2.87 -11.35 -19.20
N LEU A 131 -2.39 -10.78 -18.11
CA LEU A 131 -0.96 -10.56 -17.88
C LEU A 131 -0.31 -11.86 -17.41
N PHE A 132 0.80 -12.22 -18.04
CA PHE A 132 1.59 -13.40 -17.66
C PHE A 132 2.83 -12.94 -16.92
N ARG A 133 3.00 -13.39 -15.67
CA ARG A 133 4.18 -13.08 -14.83
C ARG A 133 5.50 -13.35 -15.54
N THR A 134 5.58 -14.40 -16.38
CA THR A 134 6.79 -14.76 -17.15
C THR A 134 7.13 -13.81 -18.28
N ARG A 135 6.25 -12.88 -18.63
CA ARG A 135 6.42 -11.89 -19.71
C ARG A 135 6.55 -10.45 -19.21
N ILE A 136 6.51 -10.24 -17.90
CA ILE A 136 6.56 -8.92 -17.28
C ILE A 136 7.65 -8.95 -16.21
N ASP A 137 8.67 -8.13 -16.43
CA ASP A 137 9.69 -7.90 -15.43
C ASP A 137 9.11 -7.09 -14.27
N LEU A 138 9.37 -7.59 -13.07
CA LEU A 138 9.05 -6.90 -11.82
C LEU A 138 10.35 -6.59 -11.10
N PRO A 139 10.42 -5.46 -10.35
CA PRO A 139 11.50 -5.25 -9.41
C PRO A 139 11.62 -6.45 -8.46
N GLU A 140 12.85 -6.79 -8.06
CA GLU A 140 13.14 -8.00 -7.29
C GLU A 140 12.26 -8.14 -6.03
N SER A 141 12.03 -7.03 -5.32
CA SER A 141 11.14 -7.01 -4.14
C SER A 141 9.73 -7.46 -4.51
N TRP A 142 9.15 -6.92 -5.58
CA TRP A 142 7.82 -7.28 -6.05
C TRP A 142 7.75 -8.71 -6.59
N SER A 143 8.80 -9.20 -7.27
CA SER A 143 8.89 -10.61 -7.68
C SER A 143 8.77 -11.55 -6.48
N ARG A 144 9.52 -11.28 -5.39
CA ARG A 144 9.46 -12.10 -4.17
C ARG A 144 8.07 -12.08 -3.52
N TYR A 145 7.38 -10.95 -3.55
CA TYR A 145 6.01 -10.85 -3.06
C TYR A 145 5.04 -11.67 -3.92
N TYR A 146 5.10 -11.51 -5.25
CA TYR A 146 4.24 -12.22 -6.20
C TYR A 146 4.43 -13.75 -6.12
N GLU A 147 5.67 -14.21 -6.02
CA GLU A 147 6.04 -15.64 -5.96
C GLU A 147 5.84 -16.24 -4.56
N GLY A 148 5.33 -15.47 -3.60
CA GLY A 148 5.10 -15.92 -2.24
C GLY A 148 6.36 -16.25 -1.44
N GLY A 149 7.53 -15.74 -1.85
CA GLY A 149 8.83 -15.97 -1.23
C GLY A 149 9.09 -15.16 0.04
N VAL A 150 8.26 -14.16 0.35
CA VAL A 150 8.42 -13.31 1.54
C VAL A 150 8.08 -14.10 2.81
N GLU A 151 8.92 -13.99 3.84
CA GLU A 151 8.65 -14.60 5.13
C GLU A 151 7.85 -13.67 6.04
N THR A 152 6.90 -14.25 6.76
CA THR A 152 6.13 -13.56 7.79
C THR A 152 6.75 -13.91 9.13
N ALA A 153 7.54 -13.00 9.69
CA ALA A 153 8.34 -13.23 10.91
C ALA A 153 7.52 -13.74 12.11
N ALA A 154 6.25 -13.33 12.22
CA ALA A 154 5.36 -13.79 13.28
C ALA A 154 4.91 -15.26 13.15
N LEU A 155 5.12 -15.89 11.98
CA LEU A 155 4.74 -17.28 11.74
C LEU A 155 5.94 -18.21 11.86
N LYS A 156 5.78 -19.28 12.65
CA LYS A 156 6.78 -20.37 12.74
C LYS A 156 6.97 -21.11 11.42
N VAL A 157 5.89 -21.30 10.65
CA VAL A 157 5.91 -22.07 9.41
C VAL A 157 5.56 -21.18 8.23
N ASN A 158 6.46 -21.13 7.26
CA ASN A 158 6.36 -20.30 6.06
C ASN A 158 6.34 -21.13 4.78
N ARG A 159 5.38 -22.06 4.66
CA ARG A 159 5.29 -22.97 3.50
C ARG A 159 5.15 -22.17 2.21
N ARG A 160 6.03 -22.43 1.25
CA ARG A 160 6.01 -21.89 -0.11
C ARG A 160 5.34 -22.90 -1.04
N HIS A 161 4.77 -22.45 -2.14
CA HIS A 161 4.31 -23.38 -3.17
C HIS A 161 5.49 -23.77 -4.06
N GLU A 162 5.56 -25.04 -4.44
CA GLU A 162 6.59 -25.58 -5.34
C GLU A 162 6.02 -25.85 -6.75
N LEU A 163 4.75 -25.49 -6.96
CA LEU A 163 4.05 -25.72 -8.21
C LEU A 163 4.60 -24.80 -9.31
N LYS A 164 5.13 -25.43 -10.37
CA LYS A 164 5.72 -24.75 -11.55
C LYS A 164 4.74 -23.88 -12.33
N TYR A 165 3.43 -24.12 -12.22
CA TYR A 165 2.37 -23.42 -12.96
C TYR A 165 1.41 -22.64 -12.05
N ALA A 166 1.74 -22.48 -10.77
CA ALA A 166 0.92 -21.68 -9.85
C ALA A 166 1.33 -20.19 -9.90
N PHE A 167 1.30 -19.61 -11.10
CA PHE A 167 1.55 -18.19 -11.37
C PHE A 167 0.37 -17.56 -12.12
#